data_AF-A0AAJ0PD44-F1
#
_entry.id   AF-A0AAJ0PD44-F1
#
_cell.length_a   1.000
_cell.length_b   1.000
_cell.length_c   1.000
_cell.angle_alpha   90.00
_cell.angle_beta   90.00
_cell.angle_gamma   90.00
#
_symmetry.space_group_name_H-M   'P 1'
#
loop_
_entity.id
_entity.type
_entity.pdbx_description
1 polymer ?
#
loop_
_entity_poly.entity_id
_entity_poly.type
_entity_poly.pdbx_seq_one_letter_code
_entity_poly.pdbx_strand_id
1 'polypeptide(L)' 'MAKKQTAGRDLLGDFAPKFAELNDDVLFGQVWSRESELPAHQRSLITISALISGGNFE' A
#
# COMPACT_ATOMS: atom_id res chain seq x y z
N MET A 1 0.98 1.23 -16.65
CA MET A 1 1.53 1.37 -15.28
C MET A 1 0.53 2.12 -14.44
N ALA A 2 0.25 1.66 -13.22
CA ALA A 2 -0.63 2.37 -12.31
C ALA A 2 -0.08 3.77 -12.00
N LYS A 3 -0.97 4.76 -11.80
CA LYS A 3 -0.59 6.13 -11.41
C LYS A 3 0.19 6.08 -10.09
N LYS A 4 1.28 6.85 -9.98
CA LYS A 4 2.05 6.97 -8.73
C LYS A 4 1.14 7.44 -7.59
N GLN A 5 1.17 6.73 -6.48
CA GLN A 5 0.46 7.09 -5.25
C GLN A 5 1.23 8.16 -4.47
N THR A 6 0.52 9.19 -3.98
CA THR A 6 1.08 10.33 -3.22
C THR A 6 0.29 10.65 -1.95
N ALA A 7 -0.80 9.91 -1.68
CA ALA A 7 -1.68 10.18 -0.54
C ALA A 7 -0.96 10.18 0.82
N GLY A 8 0.11 9.39 0.98
CA GLY A 8 0.90 9.37 2.21
C GLY A 8 1.53 10.73 2.47
N ARG A 9 2.25 11.29 1.48
CA ARG A 9 2.84 12.63 1.60
C ARG A 9 1.80 13.74 1.64
N ASP A 10 0.76 13.65 0.81
CA ASP A 10 -0.25 14.71 0.69
C ASP A 10 -1.07 14.88 1.98
N LEU A 11 -1.34 13.81 2.71
CA LEU A 11 -2.22 13.83 3.89
C LEU A 11 -1.49 13.69 5.23
N LEU A 12 -0.38 12.95 5.26
CA LEU A 12 0.32 12.58 6.48
C LEU A 12 1.79 13.04 6.48
N GLY A 13 2.25 13.76 5.45
CA GLY A 13 3.65 14.17 5.31
C GLY A 13 4.16 15.00 6.48
N ASP A 14 3.38 15.97 6.95
CA ASP A 14 3.79 16.85 8.06
C ASP A 14 3.68 16.18 9.44
N PHE A 15 2.66 15.32 9.62
CA PHE A 15 2.40 14.65 10.89
C PHE A 15 3.32 13.44 11.12
N ALA A 16 3.50 12.61 10.08
CA ALA A 16 4.24 11.36 10.13
C ALA A 16 5.10 11.19 8.86
N PRO A 17 6.17 12.00 8.70
CA PRO A 17 6.95 12.07 7.45
C PRO A 17 7.54 10.73 7.02
N LYS A 18 8.00 9.91 7.98
CA LYS A 18 8.53 8.58 7.65
C LYS A 18 7.45 7.61 7.22
N PHE A 19 6.26 7.67 7.83
CA PHE A 19 5.14 6.84 7.40
C PHE A 19 4.70 7.20 5.98
N ALA A 20 4.59 8.51 5.69
CA ALA A 20 4.27 9.02 4.37
C ALA A 20 5.25 8.53 3.29
N GLU A 21 6.57 8.58 3.59
CA GLU A 21 7.61 8.04 2.70
C GLU A 21 7.44 6.53 2.47
N LEU A 22 7.25 5.75 3.53
CA LEU A 22 7.10 4.30 3.44
C LEU A 22 5.83 3.90 2.66
N ASN A 23 4.72 4.62 2.85
CA ASN A 23 3.49 4.37 2.12
C ASN A 23 3.67 4.57 0.61
N ASP A 24 4.17 5.74 0.21
CA ASP A 24 4.22 6.11 -1.20
C ASP A 24 5.34 5.39 -1.95
N ASP A 25 6.54 5.34 -1.38
CA ASP A 25 7.72 4.86 -2.10
C ASP A 25 7.95 3.35 -1.93
N VAL A 26 7.63 2.79 -0.76
CA VAL A 26 7.88 1.37 -0.47
C VAL A 26 6.63 0.54 -0.72
N LEU A 27 5.54 0.79 0.00
CA LEU A 27 4.32 0.00 -0.11
C LEU A 27 3.77 0.07 -1.54
N PHE A 28 3.45 1.27 -2.03
CA PHE A 28 2.90 1.44 -3.37
C PHE A 28 3.97 1.52 -4.47
N GLY A 29 5.09 2.19 -4.21
CA GLY A 29 6.16 2.36 -5.19
C GLY A 29 6.97 1.09 -5.51
N GLN A 30 7.10 0.16 -4.55
CA GLN A 30 7.92 -1.06 -4.73
C GLN A 30 7.16 -2.36 -4.52
N VAL A 31 6.30 -2.49 -3.52
CA VAL A 31 5.68 -3.78 -3.18
C VAL A 31 4.46 -4.05 -4.06
N TRP A 32 3.54 -3.11 -4.14
CA TRP A 32 2.34 -3.22 -4.98
C TRP A 32 2.62 -3.07 -6.46
N SER A 33 3.71 -2.41 -6.85
CA SER A 33 4.12 -2.24 -8.24
C SER A 33 4.63 -3.52 -8.91
N ARG A 34 4.93 -4.58 -8.14
CA ARG A 34 5.40 -5.90 -8.64
C ARG A 34 4.25 -6.75 -9.22
N GLU A 35 3.47 -6.17 -10.12
CA GLU A 35 2.33 -6.87 -10.75
C GLU A 35 2.77 -8.03 -11.65
N SER A 36 4.01 -8.02 -12.14
CA SER A 36 4.60 -9.14 -12.91
C SER A 36 4.85 -10.39 -12.06
N GLU A 37 5.10 -10.23 -10.76
CA GLU A 37 5.32 -11.35 -9.82
C GLU A 37 4.00 -11.89 -9.29
N LEU A 38 3.04 -10.99 -9.00
CA LEU A 38 1.72 -11.35 -8.53
C LEU A 38 0.71 -10.28 -8.99
N PRO A 39 -0.34 -10.65 -9.74
CA PRO A 39 -1.32 -9.69 -10.25
C PRO A 39 -2.02 -8.91 -9.13
N ALA A 40 -2.39 -7.66 -9.40
CA ALA A 40 -3.06 -6.78 -8.44
C ALA A 40 -4.30 -7.43 -7.80
N HIS A 41 -5.10 -8.18 -8.57
CA HIS A 41 -6.26 -8.91 -8.05
C HIS A 41 -5.90 -9.90 -6.92
N GLN A 42 -4.84 -10.69 -7.10
CA GLN A 42 -4.41 -11.67 -6.11
C GLN A 42 -3.78 -10.99 -4.88
N ARG A 43 -3.01 -9.91 -5.08
CA ARG A 43 -2.49 -9.08 -3.98
C ARG A 43 -3.61 -8.52 -3.10
N SER A 44 -4.66 -8.01 -3.74
CA SER A 44 -5.85 -7.50 -3.03
C SER A 44 -6.54 -8.60 -2.24
N LEU A 45 -6.76 -9.77 -2.85
CA LEU A 45 -7.40 -10.89 -2.16
C LEU A 45 -6.61 -11.32 -0.92
N ILE A 46 -5.29 -11.50 -1.04
CA ILE A 46 -4.42 -11.88 0.08
C ILE A 46 -4.42 -10.81 1.17
N THR A 47 -4.35 -9.53 0.79
CA THR A 47 -4.37 -8.41 1.75
C THR A 47 -5.69 -8.40 2.53
N ILE A 48 -6.83 -8.54 1.85
CA ILE A 48 -8.16 -8.62 2.48
C ILE A 48 -8.23 -9.83 3.43
N SER A 49 -7.79 -11.01 2.99
CA SER A 49 -7.74 -12.20 3.84
C SER A 49 -6.87 -11.97 5.08
N ALA A 50 -5.69 -11.35 4.93
CA ALA A 50 -4.80 -11.05 6.04
C ALA A 50 -5.42 -10.05 7.03
N LEU A 51 -6.10 -9.00 6.54
CA LEU A 51 -6.80 -8.03 7.38
C LEU A 51 -7.91 -8.70 8.19
N ILE A 52 -8.73 -9.54 7.55
CA ILE A 52 -9.81 -10.31 8.21
C ILE A 52 -9.23 -11.27 9.25
N SER A 53 -8.23 -12.06 8.88
CA SER A 53 -7.59 -13.02 9.81
C SER A 53 -6.87 -12.32 10.96
N GLY A 54 -6.39 -11.10 10.74
CA GLY A 54 -5.76 -10.26 11.77
C GLY A 54 -6.75 -9.51 12.66
N GLY A 55 -8.06 -9.61 12.41
CA GLY A 55 -9.10 -8.93 13.21
C GLY A 55 -9.28 -7.43 12.91
N ASN A 56 -8.77 -6.94 11.77
CA ASN A 56 -8.86 -5.54 11.37
C ASN A 56 -10.21 -5.30 10.68
N PHE A 57 -11.27 -5.18 11.48
CA PHE A 57 -12.65 -5.03 11.00
C PHE A 57 -13.17 -3.59 10.97
N GLU A 58 -12.38 -2.65 11.51
CA GLU A 58 -12.71 -1.22 11.68
C GLU A 58 -11.75 -0.33 10.91
#